data_AF-A0A830EWJ3-F1
#
_entry.id   AF-A0A830EWJ3-F1
#
_cell.length_a   1.000
_cell.length_b   1.000
_cell.length_c   1.000
_cell.angle_alpha   90.00
_cell.angle_beta   90.00
_cell.angle_gamma   90.00
#
_symmetry.space_group_name_H-M   'P 1'
#
loop_
_entity.id
_entity.type
_entity.pdbx_description
1 polymer ?
#
loop_
_entity_poly.entity_id
_entity_poly.type
_entity_poly.pdbx_seq_one_letter_code
_entity_poly.pdbx_strand_id
1 'polypeptide(L)'
;MTLSRSLSRPWVRRALAVVCLLAVLAPAFAWASGAVGYAEPLDNAADAAGAEDAAVSHHAGVLPDYDVPGLGATAGTLVSAFVGVGLTLALALGVGRLLERDSEP
;
A
#
# COMPACT_ATOMS: atom_id res chain seq x y z
N MET A 1 18.09 -4.08 -21.30
CA MET A 1 16.75 -4.06 -21.96
C MET A 1 16.03 -2.74 -21.64
N THR A 2 15.64 -1.92 -22.62
CA THR A 2 15.08 -0.56 -22.35
C THR A 2 13.68 -0.61 -21.73
N LEU A 3 13.42 0.18 -20.66
CA LEU A 3 12.16 0.19 -19.90
C LEU A 3 10.93 0.42 -20.79
N SER A 4 11.07 1.25 -21.83
CA SER A 4 9.97 1.55 -22.75
C SER A 4 9.53 0.33 -23.57
N ARG A 5 10.42 -0.63 -23.83
CA ARG A 5 10.09 -1.89 -24.53
C ARG A 5 9.39 -2.92 -23.64
N SER A 6 9.61 -2.92 -22.32
CA SER A 6 8.89 -3.84 -21.43
C SER A 6 7.48 -3.34 -21.11
N LEU A 7 7.33 -2.03 -20.85
CA LEU A 7 6.04 -1.38 -20.55
C LEU A 7 5.07 -1.33 -21.74
N SER A 8 5.59 -1.40 -22.97
CA SER A 8 4.76 -1.43 -24.19
C SER A 8 4.18 -2.82 -24.49
N ARG A 9 4.62 -3.87 -23.80
CA ARG A 9 4.04 -5.21 -23.99
C ARG A 9 2.56 -5.20 -23.56
N PRO A 10 1.65 -5.76 -24.37
CA PRO A 10 0.22 -5.66 -24.12
C PRO A 10 -0.21 -6.29 -22.78
N TRP A 11 0.46 -7.35 -22.35
CA TRP A 11 0.18 -7.98 -21.06
C TRP A 11 0.60 -7.11 -19.87
N VAL A 12 1.72 -6.38 -19.96
CA VAL A 12 2.18 -5.44 -18.91
C VAL A 12 1.20 -4.29 -18.78
N ARG A 13 0.75 -3.72 -19.91
CA ARG A 13 -0.27 -2.67 -19.91
C ARG A 13 -1.57 -3.13 -19.25
N ARG A 14 -2.00 -4.36 -19.54
CA ARG A 14 -3.18 -4.97 -18.91
C ARG A 14 -2.97 -5.17 -17.41
N ALA A 15 -1.82 -5.70 -17.01
CA ALA A 15 -1.49 -5.90 -15.59
C ALA A 15 -1.49 -4.56 -14.83
N LEU A 16 -0.85 -3.52 -15.37
CA LEU A 16 -0.87 -2.17 -14.77
C LEU A 16 -2.28 -1.60 -14.70
N ALA A 17 -3.10 -1.77 -15.74
CA ALA A 17 -4.49 -1.32 -15.72
C ALA A 17 -5.30 -2.03 -14.62
N VAL A 18 -5.09 -3.34 -14.43
CA VAL A 18 -5.74 -4.10 -13.35
C VAL A 18 -5.26 -3.64 -11.99
N VAL A 19 -3.96 -3.43 -11.79
CA VAL A 19 -3.40 -2.92 -10.52
C VAL A 19 -3.97 -1.53 -10.20
N CYS A 20 -4.02 -0.62 -11.18
CA CYS A 20 -4.62 0.70 -10.98
C CYS A 20 -6.11 0.60 -10.67
N LEU A 21 -6.85 -0.28 -11.35
CA LEU A 21 -8.27 -0.52 -11.07
C LEU A 21 -8.46 -1.01 -9.62
N LEU A 22 -7.67 -1.98 -9.18
CA LEU A 22 -7.73 -2.48 -7.80
C LEU A 22 -7.38 -1.39 -6.78
N ALA A 23 -6.37 -0.57 -7.04
CA ALA A 23 -6.00 0.56 -6.17
C ALA A 23 -7.14 1.59 -6.05
N VAL A 24 -7.84 1.88 -7.15
CA VAL A 24 -9.02 2.77 -7.16
C VAL A 24 -10.22 2.15 -6.46
N LEU A 25 -10.36 0.82 -6.47
CA LEU A 25 -11.43 0.11 -5.76
C LEU A 25 -11.15 -0.07 -4.26
N ALA A 26 -9.89 0.04 -3.82
CA ALA A 26 -9.50 -0.16 -2.42
C ALA A 26 -10.29 0.70 -1.41
N PRO A 27 -10.57 2.00 -1.66
CA PRO A 27 -11.34 2.83 -0.73
C PRO A 27 -12.78 2.36 -0.50
N ALA A 28 -13.36 1.62 -1.45
CA ALA A 28 -14.70 1.06 -1.26
C ALA A 28 -14.71 0.04 -0.11
N PHE A 29 -13.63 -0.71 0.09
CA PHE A 29 -13.48 -1.63 1.22
C PHE A 29 -13.30 -0.88 2.55
N ALA A 30 -12.51 0.20 2.56
CA ALA A 30 -12.35 1.05 3.74
C ALA A 30 -13.66 1.75 4.15
N TRP A 31 -14.48 2.14 3.17
CA TRP A 31 -15.80 2.65 3.46
C TRP A 31 -16.73 1.54 3.98
N ALA A 32 -16.72 0.37 3.34
CA ALA A 32 -17.58 -0.75 3.72
C ALA A 32 -17.30 -1.26 5.14
N SER A 33 -16.03 -1.31 5.57
CA SER A 33 -15.66 -1.69 6.94
C SER A 33 -16.26 -0.74 7.98
N GLY A 34 -16.21 0.57 7.73
CA GLY A 34 -16.88 1.56 8.57
C GLY A 34 -18.41 1.40 8.58
N ALA A 35 -19.01 1.10 7.43
CA ALA A 35 -20.46 0.91 7.32
C ALA A 35 -21.00 -0.30 8.10
N VAL A 36 -20.19 -1.36 8.23
CA VAL A 36 -20.57 -2.56 9.01
C VAL A 36 -20.09 -2.52 10.46
N GLY A 37 -19.43 -1.44 10.88
CA GLY A 37 -18.88 -1.32 12.24
C GLY A 37 -17.80 -2.36 12.52
N TYR A 38 -16.98 -2.70 11.52
CA TYR A 38 -15.86 -3.61 11.71
C TYR A 38 -14.89 -3.02 12.74
N ALA A 39 -14.65 -3.77 13.82
CA ALA A 39 -13.59 -3.50 14.79
C ALA A 39 -12.44 -4.48 14.53
N GLU A 40 -11.20 -4.00 14.53
CA GLU A 40 -10.06 -4.86 14.23
C GLU A 40 -9.88 -5.91 15.34
N PRO A 41 -9.58 -7.18 15.01
CA PRO A 41 -9.40 -8.22 16.03
C PRO A 41 -8.31 -7.88 17.05
N LEU A 42 -7.31 -7.11 16.63
CA LEU A 42 -6.23 -6.67 17.49
C LEU A 42 -6.70 -5.61 18.50
N ASP A 43 -7.54 -4.67 18.08
CA ASP A 43 -8.14 -3.68 18.98
C ASP A 43 -9.00 -4.38 20.03
N ASN A 44 -9.92 -5.25 19.61
CA ASN A 44 -10.77 -6.00 20.56
C ASN A 44 -9.93 -6.84 21.56
N ALA A 45 -8.78 -7.37 21.14
CA ALA A 45 -7.89 -8.10 22.02
C ALA A 45 -7.13 -7.17 22.98
N ALA A 46 -6.77 -5.97 22.54
CA ALA A 46 -6.18 -4.94 23.38
C ALA A 46 -7.19 -4.47 24.45
N ASP A 47 -8.44 -4.21 24.07
CA ASP A 47 -9.52 -3.85 24.99
C ASP A 47 -9.74 -4.95 26.04
N ALA A 48 -9.85 -6.21 25.58
CA ALA A 48 -10.02 -7.36 26.46
C ALA A 48 -8.83 -7.57 27.42
N ALA A 49 -7.62 -7.16 27.01
CA ALA A 49 -6.41 -7.22 27.82
C ALA A 49 -6.21 -5.97 28.70
N GLY A 50 -7.08 -4.95 28.60
CA GLY A 50 -6.91 -3.66 29.27
C GLY A 50 -5.66 -2.90 28.80
N ALA A 51 -5.23 -3.15 27.56
CA ALA A 51 -3.98 -2.66 26.97
C ALA A 51 -4.19 -1.58 25.90
N GLU A 52 -5.40 -1.03 25.76
CA GLU A 52 -5.72 0.08 24.84
C GLU A 52 -4.71 1.23 24.98
N ASP A 53 -4.46 1.67 26.22
CA ASP A 53 -3.54 2.78 26.53
C ASP A 53 -2.05 2.43 26.33
N ALA A 54 -1.71 1.15 26.11
CA ALA A 54 -0.35 0.74 25.80
C ALA A 54 -0.02 0.86 24.30
N ALA A 55 -1.04 1.01 23.45
CA ALA A 55 -0.91 1.17 22.00
C ALA A 55 -0.67 2.63 21.57
N VAL A 56 -0.10 3.46 22.44
CA VAL A 56 0.29 4.83 22.07
C VAL A 56 1.48 4.75 21.13
N SER A 57 1.24 5.07 19.85
CA SER A 57 2.27 5.16 18.82
C SER A 57 3.25 6.30 19.17
N HIS A 58 4.31 5.99 19.93
CA HIS A 58 5.38 6.93 20.27
C HIS A 58 6.34 7.19 19.10
N HIS A 59 6.11 6.55 17.96
CA HIS A 59 6.95 6.67 16.79
C HIS A 59 6.46 7.85 15.94
N ALA A 60 7.30 8.88 15.82
CA ALA A 60 7.21 9.89 14.76
C ALA A 60 7.60 9.27 13.40
N GLY A 61 6.97 8.13 13.07
CA GLY A 61 7.10 7.50 11.77
C GLY A 61 6.53 8.42 10.70
N VAL A 62 6.99 8.25 9.46
CA VAL A 62 6.46 9.01 8.32
C VAL A 62 4.95 8.75 8.13
N LEU A 63 4.46 7.58 8.54
CA LEU A 63 3.07 7.13 8.51
C LEU A 63 2.75 6.42 9.85
N PRO A 64 2.42 7.16 10.92
CA PRO A 64 2.01 6.56 12.18
C PRO A 64 0.74 5.74 11.94
N ASP A 65 0.73 4.51 12.48
CA ASP A 65 -0.37 3.54 12.32
C ASP A 65 -0.75 3.27 10.85
N TYR A 66 0.21 3.48 9.94
CA TYR A 66 0.06 3.38 8.48
C TYR A 66 -0.96 4.36 7.88
N ASP A 67 -1.32 5.39 8.64
CA ASP A 67 -2.29 6.39 8.26
C ASP A 67 -1.65 7.64 7.65
N VAL A 68 -2.43 8.35 6.84
CA VAL A 68 -2.01 9.60 6.20
C VAL A 68 -2.60 10.79 6.97
N PRO A 69 -1.77 11.62 7.63
CA PRO A 69 -2.25 12.75 8.42
C PRO A 69 -3.13 13.70 7.60
N GLY A 70 -4.28 14.07 8.16
CA GLY A 70 -5.23 14.99 7.52
C GLY A 70 -6.15 14.35 6.47
N LEU A 71 -6.06 13.03 6.24
CA LEU A 71 -6.99 12.29 5.40
C LEU A 71 -7.84 11.34 6.25
N GLY A 72 -9.14 11.24 5.94
CA GLY A 72 -10.00 10.20 6.52
C GLY A 72 -9.73 8.83 5.89
N ALA A 73 -10.16 7.76 6.56
CA ALA A 73 -9.87 6.36 6.19
C ALA A 73 -10.03 6.05 4.69
N THR A 74 -11.11 6.52 4.04
CA THR A 74 -11.35 6.30 2.60
C THR A 74 -10.28 6.96 1.72
N ALA A 75 -9.95 8.23 1.97
CA ALA A 75 -8.96 8.97 1.20
C ALA A 75 -7.52 8.52 1.52
N GLY A 76 -7.24 8.22 2.79
CA GLY A 76 -5.99 7.63 3.24
C GLY A 76 -5.72 6.29 2.55
N THR A 77 -6.72 5.41 2.49
CA THR A 77 -6.62 4.11 1.80
C THR A 77 -6.24 4.27 0.32
N LEU A 78 -6.83 5.25 -0.39
CA LEU A 78 -6.50 5.49 -1.80
C LEU A 78 -5.03 5.90 -1.96
N VAL A 79 -4.58 6.84 -1.13
CA VAL A 79 -3.20 7.33 -1.16
C VAL A 79 -2.23 6.21 -0.82
N SER A 80 -2.47 5.47 0.26
CA SER A 80 -1.65 4.34 0.68
C SER A 80 -1.59 3.24 -0.38
N ALA A 81 -2.69 2.96 -1.09
CA ALA A 81 -2.71 2.00 -2.20
C ALA A 81 -1.74 2.41 -3.33
N PHE A 82 -1.78 3.67 -3.77
CA PHE A 82 -0.87 4.14 -4.83
C PHE A 82 0.58 4.26 -4.36
N VAL A 83 0.80 4.68 -3.12
CA VAL A 83 2.14 4.72 -2.51
C VAL A 83 2.73 3.30 -2.46
N GLY A 84 1.98 2.32 -1.99
CA GLY A 84 2.41 0.92 -1.94
C GLY A 84 2.74 0.37 -3.34
N VAL A 85 1.83 0.53 -4.30
CA VAL A 85 2.05 0.12 -5.70
C VAL A 85 3.31 0.76 -6.28
N GLY A 86 3.47 2.07 -6.08
CA GLY A 86 4.63 2.83 -6.56
C GLY A 86 5.93 2.32 -5.95
N LEU A 87 5.98 2.13 -4.63
CA LEU A 87 7.15 1.63 -3.92
C LEU A 87 7.52 0.21 -4.36
N THR A 88 6.56 -0.69 -4.46
CA THR A 88 6.80 -2.07 -4.90
C THR A 88 7.36 -2.11 -6.32
N LEU A 89 6.76 -1.36 -7.25
CA LEU A 89 7.24 -1.30 -8.63
C LEU A 89 8.63 -0.65 -8.72
N ALA A 90 8.87 0.44 -7.99
CA ALA A 90 10.17 1.10 -7.95
C ALA A 90 11.26 0.15 -7.44
N LEU A 91 10.99 -0.59 -6.36
CA LEU A 91 11.92 -1.56 -5.79
C LEU A 91 12.19 -2.70 -6.77
N ALA A 92 11.16 -3.33 -7.32
CA ALA A 92 11.30 -4.45 -8.26
C ALA A 92 12.09 -4.04 -9.51
N LEU A 93 11.78 -2.89 -10.10
CA LEU A 93 12.49 -2.36 -11.25
C LEU A 93 13.92 -1.93 -10.90
N GLY A 94 14.12 -1.34 -9.72
CA GLY A 94 15.43 -0.91 -9.23
C GLY A 94 16.39 -2.07 -8.99
N VAL A 95 15.92 -3.12 -8.31
CA VAL A 95 16.69 -4.35 -8.08
C VAL A 95 16.98 -5.06 -9.40
N GLY A 96 15.99 -5.19 -10.28
CA GLY A 96 16.19 -5.80 -11.61
C GLY A 96 17.24 -5.06 -12.44
N ARG A 97 17.31 -3.73 -12.33
CA ARG A 97 18.33 -2.89 -12.96
C ARG A 97 19.72 -3.10 -12.40
N LEU A 98 19.84 -3.20 -11.07
CA LEU A 98 21.12 -3.40 -10.42
C LEU A 98 21.73 -4.74 -10.84
N LEU A 99 20.91 -5.80 -10.83
CA LEU A 99 21.34 -7.13 -11.24
C LEU A 99 21.73 -7.21 -12.74
N GLU A 100 21.06 -6.46 -13.61
CA GLU A 100 21.41 -6.40 -15.05
C GLU A 100 22.80 -5.78 -15.25
N ARG A 101 23.19 -4.79 -14.44
CA ARG A 101 24.51 -4.12 -14.52
C ARG A 101 25.66 -5.01 -14.06
N ASP A 102 25.44 -5.81 -13.01
CA ASP A 102 26.47 -6.74 -12.49
C ASP A 102 26.69 -7.95 -13.41
N SER A 103 25.80 -8.16 -14.39
CA SER A 103 25.85 -9.27 -15.34
C SER A 103 26.57 -8.91 -16.66
N GLU A 104 26.94 -7.65 -16.87
CA GLU A 104 27.79 -7.24 -18.00
C GLU A 104 29.28 -7.47 -17.65
N PRO A 105 30.04 -8.27 -18.43
CA PRO A 105 31.45 -8.57 -18.17
C PRO A 105 32.40 -7.40 -18.46
#